data_AF-A0A917J440-F1
#
_entry.id   AF-A0A917J440-F1
#
_cell.length_a   1.000
_cell.length_b   1.000
_cell.length_c   1.000
_cell.angle_alpha   90.00
_cell.angle_beta   90.00
_cell.angle_gamma   90.00
#
_symmetry.space_group_name_H-M   'P 1'
#
loop_
_entity.id
_entity.type
_entity.pdbx_description
1 polymer ?
#
loop_
_entity_poly.entity_id
_entity_poly.type
_entity_poly.pdbx_seq_one_letter_code
_entity_poly.pdbx_strand_id
1 'polypeptide(L)'
;MEHTSEVLHHEGHGHHDATEGKKEVWRITLYLTILTLVELAIGYYMYKAGLENGFFKNMLKGLIVALMMWKAFYIVGYFMHLKHELRNFALTVVVPLFLFIWFIIAFLADGNSYNHLRNTYDKNHQERASLKMEKKEVEHGHGKEHHTGEGHTGEELK
;
A
#
# COMPACT_ATOMS: atom_id res chain seq x y z
N MET A 1 11.53 -67.19 -41.37
CA MET A 1 12.17 -66.80 -40.10
C MET A 1 12.06 -65.29 -39.99
N GLU A 2 11.07 -64.86 -39.22
CA GLU A 2 11.09 -63.70 -38.31
C GLU A 2 11.74 -62.41 -38.82
N HIS A 3 10.94 -61.58 -39.48
CA HIS A 3 11.19 -60.14 -39.66
C HIS A 3 10.10 -59.35 -38.91
N THR A 4 10.12 -59.42 -37.58
CA THR A 4 9.23 -58.63 -36.71
C THR A 4 9.92 -58.44 -35.36
N SER A 5 10.75 -57.41 -35.23
CA SER A 5 11.17 -56.89 -33.91
C SER A 5 11.80 -55.49 -33.92
N GLU A 6 11.98 -54.83 -35.07
CA GLU A 6 12.09 -53.38 -35.06
C GLU A 6 10.68 -52.77 -34.94
N VAL A 7 10.56 -51.70 -34.15
CA VAL A 7 9.32 -50.96 -33.80
C VAL A 7 8.57 -51.52 -32.58
N LEU A 8 9.05 -51.23 -31.35
CA LEU A 8 8.22 -50.75 -30.22
C LEU A 8 8.97 -50.75 -28.86
N HIS A 9 10.04 -49.97 -28.69
CA HIS A 9 10.50 -49.60 -27.35
C HIS A 9 11.06 -48.18 -27.35
N HIS A 10 10.20 -47.21 -27.64
CA HIS A 10 10.49 -45.78 -27.43
C HIS A 10 9.22 -45.05 -26.93
N GLU A 11 8.55 -45.62 -25.93
CA GLU A 11 7.54 -44.91 -25.14
C GLU A 11 7.82 -45.13 -23.65
N GLY A 12 8.26 -44.07 -22.97
CA GLY A 12 8.56 -44.13 -21.54
C GLY A 12 9.24 -42.90 -20.95
N HIS A 13 9.71 -41.94 -21.76
CA HIS A 13 10.39 -40.73 -21.27
C HIS A 13 9.64 -39.45 -21.62
N GLY A 14 8.38 -39.32 -21.15
CA GLY A 14 7.59 -38.10 -21.34
C GLY A 14 6.76 -37.65 -20.14
N HIS A 15 6.78 -38.39 -19.02
CA HIS A 15 5.84 -38.17 -17.91
C HIS A 15 6.45 -37.63 -16.61
N HIS A 16 7.77 -37.42 -16.52
CA HIS A 16 8.41 -37.00 -15.27
C HIS A 16 8.68 -35.49 -15.15
N ASP A 17 8.78 -34.75 -16.25
CA ASP A 17 9.19 -33.33 -16.17
C ASP A 17 8.04 -32.37 -15.81
N ALA A 18 6.80 -32.67 -16.22
CA ALA A 18 5.66 -31.81 -15.94
C ALA A 18 5.23 -31.82 -14.45
N THR A 19 5.63 -32.82 -13.68
CA THR A 19 5.25 -32.94 -12.26
C THR A 19 6.23 -32.24 -11.32
N GLU A 20 7.47 -32.01 -11.74
CA GLU A 20 8.52 -31.49 -10.88
C GLU A 20 8.36 -29.99 -10.62
N GLY A 21 8.14 -29.20 -11.67
CA GLY A 21 7.86 -27.76 -11.54
C GLY A 21 6.56 -27.44 -10.79
N LYS A 22 5.53 -28.27 -10.92
CA LYS A 22 4.26 -28.09 -10.20
C LYS A 22 4.41 -28.24 -8.69
N LYS A 23 5.27 -29.17 -8.23
CA LYS A 23 5.54 -29.40 -6.80
C LYS A 23 6.30 -28.24 -6.18
N GLU A 24 7.25 -27.67 -6.90
CA GLU A 24 8.02 -26.52 -6.43
C GLU A 24 7.14 -25.28 -6.28
N VAL A 25 6.33 -24.96 -7.30
CA VAL A 25 5.34 -23.87 -7.26
C VAL A 25 4.37 -24.03 -6.08
N TRP A 26 3.88 -25.25 -5.84
CA TRP A 26 2.96 -25.51 -4.73
C TRP A 26 3.64 -25.32 -3.36
N ARG A 27 4.91 -25.71 -3.22
CA ARG A 27 5.70 -25.51 -2.00
C ARG A 27 5.92 -24.02 -1.69
N ILE A 28 6.26 -23.25 -2.71
CA ILE A 28 6.45 -21.78 -2.63
C ILE A 28 5.14 -21.10 -2.25
N THR A 29 4.05 -21.46 -2.94
CA THR A 29 2.71 -20.92 -2.69
C THR A 29 2.30 -21.19 -1.25
N LEU A 30 2.48 -22.42 -0.76
CA LEU A 30 2.19 -22.78 0.62
C LEU A 30 3.03 -21.99 1.63
N TYR A 31 4.33 -21.83 1.39
CA TYR A 31 5.21 -21.04 2.26
C TYR A 31 4.75 -19.57 2.33
N LEU A 32 4.45 -18.96 1.19
CA LEU A 32 3.97 -17.58 1.07
C LEU A 32 2.60 -17.36 1.71
N THR A 33 1.70 -18.33 1.57
CA THR A 33 0.38 -18.31 2.21
C THR A 33 0.53 -18.32 3.72
N ILE A 34 1.35 -19.23 4.27
CA ILE A 34 1.59 -19.31 5.72
C ILE A 34 2.25 -18.03 6.23
N LEU A 35 3.27 -17.52 5.54
CA LEU A 35 3.96 -16.28 5.89
C LEU A 35 2.98 -15.10 5.92
N THR A 36 2.10 -14.98 4.93
CA THR A 36 1.08 -13.93 4.85
C THR A 36 0.04 -14.07 5.96
N LEU A 37 -0.38 -15.29 6.29
CA LEU A 37 -1.34 -15.53 7.37
C LEU A 37 -0.78 -15.12 8.74
N VAL A 38 0.48 -15.50 9.01
CA VAL A 38 1.18 -15.18 10.26
C VAL A 38 1.38 -13.67 10.38
N GLU A 39 1.83 -13.02 9.32
CA GLU A 39 2.04 -11.58 9.29
C GLU A 39 0.72 -10.82 9.55
N LEU A 40 -0.37 -11.22 8.87
CA LEU A 40 -1.69 -10.64 9.06
C LEU A 40 -2.21 -10.87 10.49
N ALA A 41 -2.01 -12.07 11.04
CA ALA A 41 -2.41 -12.39 12.40
C ALA A 41 -1.68 -11.48 13.40
N ILE A 42 -0.36 -11.33 13.28
CA ILE A 42 0.44 -10.42 14.12
C ILE A 42 -0.06 -8.98 13.99
N GLY A 43 -0.31 -8.51 12.76
CA GLY A 43 -0.87 -7.19 12.50
C GLY A 43 -2.24 -6.98 13.14
N TYR A 44 -3.12 -7.98 13.04
CA TYR A 44 -4.46 -7.96 13.62
C TYR A 44 -4.43 -7.99 15.15
N TYR A 45 -3.60 -8.85 15.75
CA TYR A 45 -3.41 -8.90 17.20
C TYR A 45 -2.83 -7.59 17.72
N MET A 46 -1.87 -6.98 17.01
CA MET A 46 -1.32 -5.68 17.38
C MET A 46 -2.37 -4.56 17.30
N TYR A 47 -3.29 -4.60 16.33
CA TYR A 47 -4.41 -3.66 16.24
C TYR A 47 -5.38 -3.84 17.41
N LYS A 48 -5.73 -5.08 17.75
CA LYS A 48 -6.68 -5.40 18.84
C LYS A 48 -6.10 -5.14 20.23
N ALA A 49 -4.80 -5.40 20.44
CA ALA A 49 -4.13 -5.29 21.73
C ALA A 49 -3.92 -3.85 22.20
N GLY A 50 -4.19 -2.84 21.34
CA GLY A 50 -4.12 -1.43 21.74
C GLY A 50 -2.75 -1.02 22.30
N LEU A 51 -1.67 -1.66 21.84
CA LEU A 51 -0.33 -1.42 22.38
C LEU A 51 -0.01 0.07 22.38
N GLU A 52 0.48 0.58 23.52
CA GLU A 52 0.89 1.97 23.67
C GLU A 52 1.93 2.35 22.61
N ASN A 53 1.96 3.64 22.26
CA ASN A 53 2.83 4.17 21.21
C ASN A 53 4.30 4.16 21.66
N GLY A 54 4.92 2.99 21.63
CA GLY A 54 6.34 2.78 21.94
C GLY A 54 7.16 2.37 20.71
N PHE A 55 8.49 2.46 20.84
CA PHE A 55 9.47 2.04 19.84
C PHE A 55 9.19 0.61 19.32
N PHE A 56 8.79 -0.30 20.21
CA PHE A 56 8.47 -1.69 19.88
C PHE A 56 7.33 -1.84 18.85
N LYS A 57 6.28 -1.01 18.96
CA LYS A 57 5.15 -1.01 18.01
C LYS A 57 5.57 -0.52 16.62
N ASN A 58 6.41 0.52 16.56
CA ASN A 58 6.93 1.04 15.30
C ASN A 58 7.87 0.04 14.63
N MET A 59 8.71 -0.65 15.40
CA MET A 59 9.56 -1.72 14.90
C MET A 59 8.73 -2.89 14.34
N LEU A 60 7.67 -3.31 15.04
CA LEU A 60 6.81 -4.40 14.60
C LEU A 60 6.03 -4.05 13.33
N LYS A 61 5.55 -2.81 13.21
CA LYS A 61 4.97 -2.28 11.96
C LYS A 61 5.99 -2.30 10.82
N GLY A 62 7.21 -1.85 11.08
CA GLY A 62 8.30 -1.90 10.10
C GLY A 62 8.63 -3.33 9.66
N LEU A 63 8.62 -4.27 10.60
CA LEU A 63 8.85 -5.69 10.32
C LEU A 63 7.75 -6.29 9.43
N ILE A 64 6.49 -5.98 9.69
CA ILE A 64 5.36 -6.39 8.84
C ILE A 64 5.54 -5.87 7.42
N VAL A 65 5.89 -4.59 7.25
CA VAL A 65 6.15 -4.00 5.92
C VAL A 65 7.37 -4.63 5.25
N ALA A 66 8.42 -4.93 6.01
CA ALA A 66 9.60 -5.61 5.48
C ALA A 66 9.29 -7.05 5.02
N LEU A 67 8.46 -7.79 5.76
CA LEU A 67 7.98 -9.12 5.37
C LEU A 67 7.11 -9.06 4.10
N MET A 68 6.27 -8.03 3.94
CA MET A 68 5.52 -7.76 2.70
C MET A 68 6.46 -7.56 1.50
N MET A 69 7.50 -6.73 1.65
CA MET A 69 8.49 -6.53 0.59
C MET A 69 9.24 -7.82 0.29
N TRP A 70 9.74 -8.51 1.33
CA TRP A 70 10.48 -9.76 1.21
C TRP A 70 9.67 -10.81 0.43
N LYS A 71 8.40 -11.03 0.79
CA LYS A 71 7.57 -12.03 0.10
C LYS A 71 7.32 -11.65 -1.36
N ALA A 72 7.22 -10.35 -1.69
CA ALA A 72 7.04 -9.90 -3.05
C ALA A 72 8.29 -10.20 -3.89
N PHE A 73 9.48 -9.93 -3.35
CA PHE A 73 10.75 -10.32 -3.99
C PHE A 73 10.89 -11.84 -4.12
N TYR A 74 10.48 -12.60 -3.10
CA TYR A 74 10.49 -14.07 -3.14
C TYR A 74 9.57 -14.61 -4.24
N ILE A 75 8.35 -14.07 -4.39
CA ILE A 75 7.44 -14.43 -5.48
C ILE A 75 8.11 -14.17 -6.84
N VAL A 76 8.61 -12.95 -7.05
CA VAL A 76 9.21 -12.57 -8.33
C VAL A 76 10.41 -13.45 -8.64
N GLY A 77 11.33 -13.69 -7.71
CA GLY A 77 12.50 -14.52 -7.97
C GLY A 77 12.20 -16.00 -8.21
N TYR A 78 11.16 -16.55 -7.59
CA TYR A 78 10.93 -17.99 -7.57
C TYR A 78 9.88 -18.47 -8.60
N PHE A 79 8.77 -17.73 -8.80
CA PHE A 79 7.76 -18.10 -9.81
C PHE A 79 8.24 -17.92 -11.25
N MET A 80 9.39 -17.28 -11.41
CA MET A 80 9.93 -16.87 -12.69
C MET A 80 11.14 -17.69 -13.14
N HIS A 81 11.49 -18.79 -12.44
CA HIS A 81 12.63 -19.66 -12.78
C HIS A 81 13.93 -18.85 -12.97
N LEU A 82 14.12 -17.85 -12.12
CA LEU A 82 15.01 -16.72 -12.39
C LEU A 82 16.44 -16.95 -11.89
N LYS A 83 16.71 -18.05 -11.19
CA LYS A 83 17.97 -18.26 -10.44
C LYS A 83 19.21 -18.38 -11.34
N HIS A 84 19.07 -18.81 -12.61
CA HIS A 84 20.19 -18.92 -13.56
C HIS A 84 20.09 -17.96 -14.77
N GLU A 85 18.91 -17.39 -15.06
CA GLU A 85 18.67 -16.50 -16.22
C GLU A 85 18.32 -15.06 -15.83
N LEU A 86 18.62 -14.67 -14.58
CA LEU A 86 18.08 -13.53 -13.83
C LEU A 86 18.07 -12.18 -14.58
N ARG A 87 19.04 -11.94 -15.45
CA ARG A 87 19.30 -10.62 -16.00
C ARG A 87 18.32 -10.18 -17.09
N ASN A 88 17.95 -11.08 -17.99
CA ASN A 88 17.05 -10.75 -19.10
C ASN A 88 15.59 -10.69 -18.65
N PHE A 89 15.19 -11.56 -17.71
CA PHE A 89 13.81 -11.60 -17.25
C PHE A 89 13.54 -10.63 -16.08
N ALA A 90 14.54 -10.25 -15.27
CA ALA A 90 14.40 -9.10 -14.39
C ALA A 90 14.15 -7.81 -15.19
N LEU A 91 14.78 -7.63 -16.35
CA LEU A 91 14.58 -6.43 -17.17
C LEU A 91 13.14 -6.32 -17.70
N THR A 92 12.52 -7.42 -18.14
CA THR A 92 11.12 -7.41 -18.64
C THR A 92 10.09 -7.15 -17.54
N VAL A 93 10.40 -7.41 -16.27
CA VAL A 93 9.52 -7.14 -15.12
C VAL A 93 9.80 -5.77 -14.51
N VAL A 94 11.08 -5.42 -14.37
CA VAL A 94 11.52 -4.15 -13.76
C VAL A 94 11.23 -2.97 -14.67
N VAL A 95 11.39 -3.08 -15.99
CA VAL A 95 11.09 -1.98 -16.93
C VAL A 95 9.62 -1.52 -16.84
N PRO A 96 8.60 -2.39 -16.98
CA PRO A 96 7.22 -1.95 -16.84
C PRO A 96 6.87 -1.48 -15.42
N LEU A 97 7.45 -2.07 -14.37
CA LEU A 97 7.27 -1.57 -12.98
C LEU A 97 7.85 -0.17 -12.79
N PHE A 98 9.04 0.08 -13.32
CA PHE A 98 9.71 1.37 -13.23
C PHE A 98 8.97 2.44 -14.04
N LEU A 99 8.50 2.09 -15.24
CA LEU A 99 7.66 2.96 -16.07
C LEU A 99 6.35 3.29 -15.35
N PHE A 100 5.74 2.32 -14.66
CA PHE A 100 4.53 2.55 -13.87
C PHE A 100 4.76 3.52 -12.71
N ILE A 101 5.84 3.35 -11.93
CA ILE A 101 6.18 4.26 -10.83
C ILE A 101 6.47 5.67 -11.35
N TRP A 102 7.24 5.77 -12.44
CA TRP A 102 7.52 7.04 -13.10
C TRP A 102 6.24 7.72 -13.61
N PHE A 103 5.31 6.95 -14.18
CA PHE A 103 4.02 7.43 -14.64
C PHE A 103 3.17 7.99 -13.49
N ILE A 104 3.10 7.31 -12.34
CA ILE A 104 2.42 7.82 -11.14
C ILE A 104 3.00 9.18 -10.71
N ILE A 105 4.34 9.32 -10.72
CA ILE A 105 5.00 10.58 -10.35
C ILE A 105 4.67 11.69 -11.35
N ALA A 106 4.73 11.39 -12.66
CA ALA A 106 4.38 12.36 -13.70
C ALA A 106 2.93 12.82 -13.57
N PHE A 107 1.99 11.90 -13.35
CA PHE A 107 0.57 12.21 -13.12
C PHE A 107 0.35 13.00 -11.84
N LEU A 108 1.10 12.73 -10.77
CA LEU A 108 0.97 13.46 -9.52
C LEU A 108 1.51 14.90 -9.66
N ALA A 109 2.61 15.09 -10.38
CA ALA A 109 3.17 16.39 -10.68
C ALA A 109 2.21 17.21 -11.57
N ASP A 110 1.68 16.60 -12.63
CA ASP A 110 0.73 17.24 -13.54
C ASP A 110 -0.61 17.53 -12.82
N GLY A 111 -1.13 16.57 -12.05
CA GLY A 111 -2.32 16.75 -11.21
C GLY A 111 -2.17 17.85 -10.15
N ASN A 112 -0.99 18.00 -9.54
CA ASN A 112 -0.71 19.11 -8.64
C ASN A 112 -0.71 20.46 -9.37
N SER A 113 -0.18 20.51 -10.60
CA SER A 113 -0.26 21.69 -11.48
C SER A 113 -1.72 22.02 -11.82
N TYR A 114 -2.51 21.03 -12.25
CA TYR A 114 -3.93 21.20 -12.55
C TYR A 114 -4.73 21.72 -11.34
N ASN A 115 -4.48 21.22 -10.13
CA ASN A 115 -5.13 21.71 -8.92
C ASN A 115 -4.75 23.16 -8.61
N HIS A 116 -3.48 23.52 -8.77
CA HIS A 116 -3.01 24.89 -8.56
C HIS A 116 -3.70 25.86 -9.53
N LEU A 117 -3.75 25.53 -10.83
CA LEU A 117 -4.38 26.38 -11.83
C LEU A 117 -5.88 26.56 -11.59
N ARG A 118 -6.59 25.51 -11.19
CA ARG A 118 -8.03 25.61 -10.86
C ARG A 118 -8.27 26.50 -9.65
N ASN A 119 -7.40 26.44 -8.64
CA ASN A 119 -7.53 27.29 -7.46
C ASN A 119 -7.20 28.77 -7.75
N THR A 120 -6.28 29.04 -8.67
CA THR A 120 -5.87 30.42 -9.02
C THR A 120 -6.80 31.10 -10.02
N TYR A 121 -7.38 30.37 -10.98
CA TYR A 121 -8.16 30.97 -12.09
C TYR A 121 -9.69 30.85 -11.97
N ASP A 122 -10.22 30.07 -11.01
CA ASP A 122 -11.67 29.97 -10.80
C ASP A 122 -12.19 31.14 -9.95
N LYS A 123 -12.67 32.20 -10.62
CA LYS A 123 -13.33 33.36 -9.98
C LYS A 123 -14.52 32.96 -9.09
N ASN A 124 -15.25 31.90 -9.45
CA ASN A 124 -16.39 31.42 -8.66
C ASN A 124 -15.96 30.73 -7.36
N HIS A 125 -14.75 30.16 -7.30
CA HIS A 125 -14.20 29.57 -6.08
C HIS A 125 -13.85 30.64 -5.05
N GLN A 126 -13.25 31.74 -5.50
CA GLN A 126 -12.93 32.88 -4.64
C GLN A 126 -14.21 33.55 -4.13
N GLU A 127 -15.20 33.73 -5.00
CA GLU A 127 -16.50 34.33 -4.65
C GLU A 127 -17.30 33.44 -3.68
N ARG A 128 -17.31 32.12 -3.86
CA ARG A 128 -17.95 31.18 -2.91
C ARG A 128 -17.18 31.07 -1.60
N ALA A 129 -15.85 31.14 -1.63
CA ALA A 129 -15.04 31.15 -0.42
C ALA A 129 -15.26 32.44 0.38
N SER A 130 -15.31 33.60 -0.28
CA SER A 130 -15.62 34.89 0.35
C SER A 130 -17.07 34.94 0.85
N LEU A 131 -18.07 34.52 0.06
CA LEU A 131 -19.48 34.42 0.49
C LEU A 131 -19.66 33.47 1.67
N LYS A 132 -18.88 32.37 1.73
CA LYS A 132 -18.92 31.42 2.86
C LYS A 132 -18.21 31.97 4.10
N MET A 133 -17.17 32.79 3.95
CA MET A 133 -16.53 33.50 5.05
C MET A 133 -17.45 34.62 5.58
N GLU A 134 -18.04 35.42 4.71
CA GLU A 134 -19.00 36.48 5.05
C GLU A 134 -20.24 35.90 5.74
N LYS A 135 -20.83 34.83 5.20
CA LYS A 135 -21.96 34.14 5.86
C LYS A 135 -21.58 33.60 7.24
N LYS A 136 -20.34 33.12 7.42
CA LYS A 136 -19.84 32.59 8.70
C LYS A 136 -19.52 33.72 9.70
N GLU A 137 -19.07 34.87 9.22
CA GLU A 137 -18.85 36.09 10.01
C GLU A 137 -20.16 36.74 10.44
N VAL A 138 -21.16 36.80 9.56
CA VAL A 138 -22.50 37.32 9.87
C VAL A 138 -23.23 36.39 10.86
N GLU A 139 -23.04 35.07 10.73
CA GLU A 139 -23.60 34.09 11.68
C GLU A 139 -22.89 34.09 13.05
N HIS A 140 -21.59 34.41 13.11
CA HIS A 140 -20.85 34.56 14.37
C HIS A 140 -20.91 35.96 15.00
N GLY A 141 -21.18 37.00 14.20
CA GLY A 141 -21.21 38.40 14.63
C GLY A 141 -22.51 38.83 15.32
N HIS A 142 -23.60 38.08 15.14
CA HIS A 142 -24.91 38.40 15.77
C HIS A 142 -25.13 37.71 17.13
N GLY A 143 -24.07 37.24 17.79
CA GLY A 143 -24.17 36.42 18.99
C GLY A 143 -23.54 36.97 20.27
N LYS A 144 -23.03 38.22 20.29
CA LYS A 144 -22.37 38.77 21.49
C LYS A 144 -22.62 40.27 21.69
N GLU A 145 -23.84 40.62 22.10
CA GLU A 145 -24.07 41.84 22.88
C GLU A 145 -23.90 41.54 24.37
N HIS A 146 -22.71 41.88 24.87
CA HIS A 146 -22.45 42.69 26.06
C HIS A 146 -23.34 42.51 27.30
N HIS A 147 -22.82 41.83 28.33
CA HIS A 147 -23.03 42.24 29.73
C HIS A 147 -21.77 41.90 30.53
N THR A 148 -20.94 42.91 30.81
CA THR A 148 -19.90 42.84 31.84
C THR A 148 -19.80 44.21 32.47
N GLY A 149 -20.20 44.30 33.73
CA GLY A 149 -19.97 45.44 34.61
C GLY A 149 -19.30 44.90 35.86
N GLU A 150 -18.03 45.25 36.05
CA GLU A 150 -17.19 44.90 37.19
C GLU A 150 -17.55 45.74 38.43
N GLY A 151 -17.32 45.15 39.61
CA GLY A 151 -17.34 45.85 40.90
C GLY A 151 -16.60 45.03 41.95
N HIS A 152 -15.49 45.58 42.43
CA HIS A 152 -14.42 44.97 43.21
C HIS A 152 -14.76 44.82 44.72
N THR A 153 -14.29 43.72 45.33
CA THR A 153 -13.79 43.52 46.71
C THR A 153 -14.40 44.28 47.93
N GLY A 154 -14.86 43.50 48.92
CA GLY A 154 -14.35 43.53 50.31
C GLY A 154 -14.98 44.46 51.37
N GLU A 155 -15.37 43.82 52.49
CA GLU A 155 -15.43 44.30 53.90
C GLU A 155 -16.66 45.03 54.52
N GLU A 156 -16.81 44.70 55.81
CA GLU A 156 -17.59 45.26 56.93
C GLU A 156 -19.11 45.00 57.08
N LEU A 157 -19.51 44.63 58.32
CA LEU A 157 -20.53 45.42 59.00
C LEU A 157 -21.87 44.78 59.41
N LYS A 158 -21.88 43.85 60.39
CA LYS A 158 -22.99 43.60 61.36
C LYS A 158 -24.09 42.58 61.01
#